data_AF-A0A1F9EYX4-F1
#
_entry.id   AF-A0A1F9EYX4-F1
#
_cell.length_a   1.000
_cell.length_b   1.000
_cell.length_c   1.000
_cell.angle_alpha   90.00
_cell.angle_beta   90.00
_cell.angle_gamma   90.00
#
_symmetry.space_group_name_H-M   'P 1'
#
loop_
_entity.id
_entity.type
_entity.pdbx_description
1 polymer ?
#
loop_
_entity_poly.entity_id
_entity_poly.type
_entity_poly.pdbx_seq_one_letter_code
_entity_poly.pdbx_strand_id
1 'polypeptide(L)'
;MSTQPRMRASYIKDNLAAVAACGPRVQEQLYAAIPDTIAEIQSAARVDWLPIGVDVALTRAVCELTGISGVRDWSRRAFLCAVEGPMLRPIVRAVVSLFGLSPATVLRRAPMGWQQIYQDCGLLVAVPLAQNHMRLRVEGARGPFLENQCYVEGTCGTFEGVVDLGGARGTVEAHVDVAAKRVEFDVLW
;
A
#
# COMPACT_ATOMS: atom_id res chain seq x y z
N MET A 1 1.71 -0.35 -26.95
CA MET A 1 0.92 0.73 -26.30
C MET A 1 1.26 0.71 -24.82
N SER A 2 1.66 1.83 -24.22
CA SER A 2 1.94 1.86 -22.77
C SER A 2 0.62 1.78 -22.02
N THR A 3 0.41 0.70 -21.27
CA THR A 3 -0.76 0.53 -20.38
C THR A 3 -0.67 1.50 -19.21
N GLN A 4 -1.80 2.10 -18.83
CA GLN A 4 -1.90 3.00 -17.68
C GLN A 4 -1.82 2.18 -16.38
N PRO A 5 -0.97 2.58 -15.40
CA PRO A 5 -0.91 1.92 -14.10
C PRO A 5 -2.26 1.96 -13.38
N ARG A 6 -2.66 0.81 -12.81
CA ARG A 6 -3.98 0.60 -12.19
C ARG A 6 -3.85 -0.12 -10.86
N MET A 7 -4.90 0.02 -10.05
CA MET A 7 -4.99 -0.59 -8.73
C MET A 7 -6.39 -1.15 -8.50
N ARG A 8 -6.48 -2.23 -7.74
CA ARG A 8 -7.74 -2.92 -7.47
C ARG A 8 -8.67 -2.04 -6.64
N ALA A 9 -9.88 -1.82 -7.15
CA ALA A 9 -10.89 -0.97 -6.51
C ALA A 9 -11.23 -1.42 -5.09
N SER A 10 -11.27 -2.74 -4.82
CA SER A 10 -11.50 -3.23 -3.45
C SER A 10 -10.47 -2.71 -2.46
N TYR A 11 -9.19 -2.64 -2.83
CA TYR A 11 -8.15 -2.13 -1.93
C TYR A 11 -8.28 -0.63 -1.71
N ILE A 12 -8.57 0.15 -2.77
CA ILE A 12 -8.79 1.59 -2.65
C ILE A 12 -10.02 1.90 -1.78
N LYS A 13 -11.09 1.10 -1.89
CA LYS A 13 -12.26 1.21 -1.01
C LYS A 13 -11.91 0.91 0.45
N ASP A 14 -11.08 -0.10 0.69
CA ASP A 14 -10.62 -0.45 2.05
C ASP A 14 -9.72 0.67 2.61
N ASN A 15 -8.85 1.29 1.79
CA ASN A 15 -8.10 2.52 2.12
C ASN A 15 -9.02 3.68 2.50
N LEU A 16 -10.05 3.94 1.68
CA LEU A 16 -11.02 5.01 1.94
C LEU A 16 -11.78 4.76 3.24
N ALA A 17 -12.22 3.52 3.50
CA ALA A 17 -12.89 3.17 4.75
C ALA A 17 -12.00 3.41 5.98
N ALA A 18 -10.69 3.17 5.85
CA ALA A 18 -9.72 3.37 6.92
C ALA A 18 -9.51 4.86 7.29
N VAL A 19 -9.94 5.81 6.46
CA VAL A 19 -9.87 7.26 6.77
C VAL A 19 -10.66 7.60 8.03
N ALA A 20 -11.72 6.86 8.36
CA ALA A 20 -12.47 7.06 9.60
C ALA A 20 -11.59 6.95 10.87
N ALA A 21 -10.52 6.15 10.83
CA ALA A 21 -9.57 6.00 11.93
C ALA A 21 -8.64 7.22 12.13
N CYS A 22 -8.61 8.16 11.17
CA CYS A 22 -7.95 9.45 11.31
C CYS A 22 -8.81 10.47 12.08
N GLY A 23 -10.07 10.14 12.35
CA GLY A 23 -11.02 10.97 13.09
C GLY A 23 -12.02 11.70 12.17
N PRO A 24 -13.22 12.04 12.70
CA PRO A 24 -14.34 12.53 11.90
C PRO A 24 -14.02 13.85 11.18
N ARG A 25 -13.23 14.74 11.79
CA ARG A 25 -12.81 16.00 11.17
C ARG A 25 -11.94 15.78 9.93
N VAL A 26 -10.98 14.86 10.00
CA VAL A 26 -10.11 14.54 8.85
C VAL A 26 -10.93 13.93 7.73
N GLN A 27 -11.86 13.02 8.07
CA GLN A 27 -12.74 12.41 7.08
C GLN A 27 -13.63 13.45 6.37
N GLU A 28 -14.27 14.34 7.11
CA GLU A 28 -15.11 15.40 6.54
C GLU A 28 -14.29 16.32 5.62
N GLN A 29 -13.13 16.78 6.08
CA GLN A 29 -12.24 17.64 5.29
C GLN A 29 -11.74 16.95 4.03
N LEU A 30 -11.42 15.66 4.11
CA LEU A 30 -10.98 14.86 2.95
C LEU A 30 -12.11 14.72 1.92
N TYR A 31 -13.33 14.41 2.35
CA TYR A 31 -14.47 14.25 1.45
C TYR A 31 -14.82 15.56 0.74
N ALA A 32 -14.66 16.70 1.43
CA ALA A 32 -14.84 18.02 0.83
C ALA A 32 -13.69 18.41 -0.13
N ALA A 33 -12.46 17.93 0.12
CA ALA A 33 -11.29 18.30 -0.68
C ALA A 33 -11.20 17.53 -2.02
N ILE A 34 -11.65 16.28 -2.06
CA ILE A 34 -11.55 15.41 -3.25
C ILE A 34 -12.88 14.72 -3.62
N PRO A 35 -13.99 15.47 -3.76
CA PRO A 35 -15.32 14.88 -3.93
C PRO A 35 -15.45 13.97 -5.15
N ASP A 36 -14.81 14.35 -6.27
CA ASP A 36 -14.84 13.55 -7.51
C ASP A 36 -14.10 12.21 -7.34
N THR A 37 -12.93 12.23 -6.69
CA THR A 37 -12.17 11.01 -6.35
C THR A 37 -12.99 10.10 -5.44
N ILE A 38 -13.70 10.66 -4.46
CA ILE A 38 -14.58 9.88 -3.56
C ILE A 38 -15.71 9.24 -4.36
N ALA A 39 -16.38 9.99 -5.23
CA ALA A 39 -17.45 9.48 -6.07
C ALA A 39 -16.96 8.35 -7.00
N GLU A 40 -15.77 8.50 -7.59
CA GLU A 40 -15.15 7.47 -8.43
C GLU A 40 -14.87 6.18 -7.62
N ILE A 41 -14.26 6.29 -6.44
CA ILE A 41 -14.01 5.13 -5.56
C ILE A 41 -15.32 4.45 -5.17
N GLN A 42 -16.35 5.22 -4.83
CA GLN A 42 -17.62 4.68 -4.37
C GLN A 42 -18.40 3.98 -5.47
N SER A 43 -18.41 4.54 -6.68
CA SER A 43 -19.16 4.01 -7.83
C SER A 43 -18.54 2.75 -8.44
N ALA A 44 -17.22 2.55 -8.31
CA ALA A 44 -16.55 1.37 -8.84
C ALA A 44 -17.03 0.05 -8.20
N ALA A 45 -17.13 -1.03 -8.97
CA ALA A 45 -17.30 -2.37 -8.42
C ALA A 45 -16.00 -2.84 -7.75
N ARG A 46 -16.10 -3.70 -6.72
CA ARG A 46 -14.91 -4.17 -5.97
C ARG A 46 -13.87 -4.88 -6.84
N VAL A 47 -14.29 -5.51 -7.93
CA VAL A 47 -13.41 -6.25 -8.86
C VAL A 47 -12.75 -5.35 -9.90
N ASP A 48 -13.19 -4.09 -10.02
CA ASP A 48 -12.69 -3.17 -11.03
C ASP A 48 -11.22 -2.82 -10.80
N TRP A 49 -10.57 -2.39 -11.88
CA TRP A 49 -9.24 -1.81 -11.87
C TRP A 49 -9.36 -0.32 -12.14
N LEU A 50 -9.08 0.50 -11.14
CA LEU A 50 -9.10 1.95 -11.27
C LEU A 50 -7.70 2.48 -11.63
N PRO A 51 -7.60 3.63 -12.33
CA PRO A 51 -6.32 4.31 -12.50
C PRO A 51 -5.64 4.53 -11.14
N ILE A 52 -4.33 4.28 -11.05
CA ILE A 52 -3.61 4.47 -9.77
C ILE A 52 -3.73 5.91 -9.25
N GLY A 53 -3.93 6.88 -10.14
CA GLY A 53 -4.14 8.29 -9.80
C GLY A 53 -5.27 8.53 -8.78
N VAL A 54 -6.28 7.64 -8.74
CA VAL A 54 -7.36 7.69 -7.76
C VAL A 54 -6.84 7.48 -6.33
N ASP A 55 -6.05 6.42 -6.12
CA ASP A 55 -5.45 6.11 -4.82
C ASP A 55 -4.35 7.13 -4.43
N VAL A 56 -3.69 7.72 -5.42
CA VAL A 56 -2.71 8.79 -5.21
C VAL A 56 -3.38 10.07 -4.73
N ALA A 57 -4.52 10.44 -5.32
CA ALA A 57 -5.29 11.60 -4.90
C ALA A 57 -5.80 11.41 -3.46
N LEU A 58 -6.30 10.22 -3.13
CA LEU A 58 -6.70 9.85 -1.77
C LEU A 58 -5.52 9.97 -0.79
N THR A 59 -4.41 9.31 -1.09
CA THR A 59 -3.21 9.28 -0.23
C THR A 59 -2.61 10.67 -0.03
N ARG A 60 -2.57 11.51 -1.08
CA ARG A 60 -2.11 12.90 -0.98
C ARG A 60 -3.02 13.73 -0.09
N ALA A 61 -4.35 13.61 -0.23
CA ALA A 61 -5.29 14.33 0.62
C ALA A 61 -5.16 13.94 2.10
N VAL A 62 -4.97 12.65 2.41
CA VAL A 62 -4.68 12.20 3.78
C VAL A 62 -3.36 12.81 4.29
N CYS A 63 -2.31 12.80 3.46
CA CYS A 63 -1.00 13.37 3.79
C CYS A 63 -1.07 14.88 4.06
N GLU A 64 -1.80 15.64 3.26
CA GLU A 64 -1.99 17.09 3.43
C GLU A 64 -2.70 17.42 4.76
N LEU A 65 -3.65 16.58 5.19
CA LEU A 65 -4.42 16.79 6.41
C LEU A 65 -3.72 16.27 7.68
N THR A 66 -2.86 15.26 7.56
CA THR A 66 -2.31 14.52 8.71
C THR A 66 -0.79 14.51 8.78
N GLY A 67 -0.10 15.02 7.75
CA GLY A 67 1.35 14.95 7.60
C GLY A 67 1.86 13.55 7.22
N ILE A 68 3.18 13.45 7.08
CA ILE A 68 3.87 12.22 6.67
C ILE A 68 3.68 11.09 7.68
N SER A 69 3.76 11.38 8.99
CA SER A 69 3.48 10.37 10.03
C SER A 69 2.04 9.88 9.96
N GLY A 70 1.08 10.79 9.76
CA GLY A 70 -0.33 10.45 9.68
C GLY A 70 -0.69 9.56 8.50
N VAL A 71 -0.14 9.83 7.30
CA VAL A 71 -0.37 8.97 6.13
C VAL A 71 0.27 7.59 6.28
N ARG A 72 1.43 7.48 6.95
CA ARG A 72 2.05 6.19 7.28
C ARG A 72 1.16 5.38 8.23
N ASP A 73 0.72 6.00 9.33
CA ASP A 73 -0.15 5.36 10.32
C ASP A 73 -1.52 4.96 9.73
N TRP A 74 -2.07 5.78 8.85
CA TRP A 74 -3.30 5.45 8.11
C TRP A 74 -3.07 4.26 7.17
N SER A 75 -2.03 4.29 6.33
CA SER A 75 -1.74 3.23 5.35
C SER A 75 -1.43 1.89 6.02
N ARG A 76 -0.76 1.92 7.16
CA ARG A 76 -0.51 0.76 8.02
C ARG A 76 -1.80 0.12 8.51
N ARG A 77 -2.72 0.92 9.05
CA ARG A 77 -4.04 0.44 9.50
C ARG A 77 -4.92 -0.01 8.34
N ALA A 78 -4.91 0.72 7.23
CA ALA A 78 -5.65 0.37 6.03
C ALA A 78 -5.26 -1.01 5.50
N PHE A 79 -3.96 -1.30 5.45
CA PHE A 79 -3.48 -2.64 5.09
C PHE A 79 -3.99 -3.72 6.05
N LEU A 80 -3.91 -3.49 7.36
CA LEU A 80 -4.41 -4.44 8.37
C LEU A 80 -5.92 -4.68 8.26
N CYS A 81 -6.70 -3.68 7.84
CA CYS A 81 -8.11 -3.89 7.49
C CYS A 81 -8.26 -4.70 6.19
N ALA A 82 -7.47 -4.39 5.16
CA ALA A 82 -7.53 -5.04 3.86
C ALA A 82 -7.19 -6.55 3.94
N VAL A 83 -6.29 -6.97 4.83
CA VAL A 83 -5.96 -8.39 5.02
C VAL A 83 -7.09 -9.22 5.64
N GLU A 84 -8.04 -8.59 6.30
CA GLU A 84 -9.29 -9.24 6.73
C GLU A 84 -10.37 -9.23 5.63
N GLY A 85 -10.15 -8.44 4.57
CA GLY A 85 -11.04 -8.32 3.42
C GLY A 85 -10.98 -9.53 2.47
N PRO A 86 -12.02 -9.70 1.63
CA PRO A 86 -12.18 -10.90 0.77
C PRO A 86 -11.06 -11.08 -0.26
N MET A 87 -10.32 -10.02 -0.60
CA MET A 87 -9.24 -10.07 -1.58
C MET A 87 -7.95 -10.67 -1.00
N LEU A 88 -7.47 -10.16 0.14
CA LEU A 88 -6.17 -10.55 0.70
C LEU A 88 -6.28 -11.68 1.72
N ARG A 89 -7.42 -11.81 2.41
CA ARG A 89 -7.62 -12.84 3.43
C ARG A 89 -7.33 -14.26 2.94
N PRO A 90 -7.75 -14.71 1.75
CA PRO A 90 -7.43 -16.05 1.27
C PRO A 90 -5.92 -16.26 1.08
N ILE A 91 -5.20 -15.24 0.62
CA ILE A 91 -3.75 -15.30 0.40
C ILE A 91 -3.02 -15.37 1.73
N VAL A 92 -3.37 -14.49 2.66
CA VAL A 92 -2.77 -14.49 4.01
C VAL A 92 -3.02 -15.82 4.70
N ARG A 93 -4.26 -16.35 4.66
CA ARG A 93 -4.58 -17.67 5.22
C ARG A 93 -3.76 -18.79 4.60
N ALA A 94 -3.63 -18.81 3.27
CA ALA A 94 -2.82 -19.81 2.58
C ALA A 94 -1.34 -19.73 3.01
N VAL A 95 -0.77 -18.52 3.03
CA VAL A 95 0.62 -18.29 3.46
C VAL A 95 0.83 -18.76 4.90
N VAL A 96 -0.04 -18.37 5.82
CA VAL A 96 0.05 -18.75 7.23
C VAL A 96 -0.08 -20.26 7.41
N SER A 97 -1.01 -20.90 6.71
CA SER A 97 -1.22 -22.36 6.81
C SER A 97 -0.02 -23.18 6.32
N LEU A 98 0.73 -22.67 5.33
CA LEU A 98 1.84 -23.39 4.71
C LEU A 98 3.20 -23.07 5.32
N PHE A 99 3.39 -21.85 5.81
CA PHE A 99 4.71 -21.32 6.17
C PHE A 99 4.77 -20.72 7.59
N GLY A 100 3.66 -20.76 8.33
CA GLY A 100 3.53 -20.09 9.63
C GLY A 100 3.44 -18.57 9.52
N LEU A 101 3.19 -17.91 10.65
CA LEU A 101 3.12 -16.45 10.74
C LEU A 101 4.43 -15.89 11.31
N SER A 102 5.16 -15.14 10.48
CA SER A 102 6.33 -14.35 10.88
C SER A 102 6.54 -13.20 9.90
N PRO A 103 7.24 -12.11 10.28
CA PRO A 103 7.49 -10.98 9.36
C PRO A 103 8.26 -11.43 8.12
N ALA A 104 9.29 -12.28 8.29
CA ALA A 104 10.06 -12.84 7.19
C ALA A 104 9.17 -13.60 6.19
N THR A 105 8.23 -14.41 6.69
CA THR A 105 7.30 -15.18 5.85
C THR A 105 6.38 -14.26 5.05
N VAL A 106 5.74 -13.29 5.71
CA VAL A 106 4.76 -12.41 5.04
C VAL A 106 5.45 -11.44 4.06
N LEU A 107 6.60 -10.87 4.42
CA LEU A 107 7.38 -10.00 3.52
C LEU A 107 7.88 -10.75 2.28
N ARG A 108 8.35 -12.00 2.44
CA ARG A 108 8.77 -12.85 1.31
C ARG A 108 7.61 -13.19 0.37
N ARG A 109 6.36 -13.04 0.82
CA ARG A 109 5.13 -13.28 0.04
C ARG A 109 4.41 -12.01 -0.37
N ALA A 110 4.89 -10.83 0.06
CA ALA A 110 4.37 -9.54 -0.36
C ALA A 110 4.27 -9.39 -1.90
N PRO A 111 5.19 -9.94 -2.73
CA PRO A 111 5.03 -9.94 -4.18
C PRO A 111 3.73 -10.56 -4.70
N MET A 112 3.18 -11.58 -4.02
CA MET A 112 1.89 -12.16 -4.40
C MET A 112 0.73 -11.19 -4.15
N GLY A 113 0.74 -10.52 -3.00
CA GLY A 113 -0.26 -9.48 -2.68
C GLY A 113 -0.16 -8.28 -3.62
N TRP A 114 1.05 -7.86 -3.96
CA TRP A 114 1.31 -6.80 -4.92
C TRP A 114 0.62 -7.04 -6.26
N GLN A 115 0.72 -8.25 -6.80
CA GLN A 115 0.09 -8.62 -8.08
C GLN A 115 -1.44 -8.67 -8.03
N GLN A 116 -2.04 -8.79 -6.84
CA GLN A 116 -3.50 -8.69 -6.70
C GLN A 116 -3.97 -7.24 -6.60
N ILE A 117 -3.14 -6.38 -6.00
CA ILE A 117 -3.45 -4.99 -5.72
C ILE A 117 -3.14 -4.10 -6.93
N TYR A 118 -2.04 -4.35 -7.64
CA TYR A 118 -1.52 -3.48 -8.67
C TYR A 118 -1.43 -4.16 -10.04
N GLN A 119 -1.67 -3.37 -11.09
CA GLN A 119 -1.49 -3.77 -12.48
C GLN A 119 -0.70 -2.68 -13.21
N ASP A 120 0.33 -3.08 -13.96
CA ASP A 120 1.19 -2.16 -14.73
C ASP A 120 2.00 -1.15 -13.86
N CYS A 121 2.23 -1.45 -12.56
CA CYS A 121 2.96 -0.59 -11.61
C CYS A 121 4.42 -1.00 -11.35
N GLY A 122 4.94 -1.97 -12.09
CA GLY A 122 6.24 -2.61 -11.82
C GLY A 122 6.09 -3.91 -11.03
N LEU A 123 7.23 -4.58 -10.83
CA LEU A 123 7.32 -5.88 -10.16
C LEU A 123 7.93 -5.72 -8.77
N LEU A 124 7.20 -6.13 -7.75
CA LEU A 124 7.74 -6.22 -6.39
C LEU A 124 8.58 -7.49 -6.23
N VAL A 125 9.81 -7.33 -5.75
CA VAL A 125 10.76 -8.39 -5.43
C VAL A 125 11.15 -8.29 -3.96
N ALA A 126 11.21 -9.41 -3.26
CA ALA A 126 11.65 -9.48 -1.86
C ALA A 126 13.07 -10.05 -1.79
N VAL A 127 14.00 -9.26 -1.27
CA VAL A 127 15.44 -9.59 -1.18
C VAL A 127 15.83 -9.69 0.30
N PRO A 128 16.03 -10.91 0.84
CA PRO A 128 16.51 -11.07 2.21
C PRO A 128 17.95 -10.57 2.32
N LEU A 129 18.22 -9.70 3.30
CA LEU A 129 19.56 -9.15 3.55
C LEU A 129 20.17 -9.68 4.85
N ALA A 130 19.35 -9.88 5.88
CA ALA A 130 19.72 -10.52 7.15
C ALA A 130 18.50 -11.19 7.79
N GLN A 131 18.65 -11.74 9.00
CA GLN A 131 17.55 -12.41 9.73
C GLN A 131 16.33 -11.49 9.93
N ASN A 132 16.59 -10.21 10.21
CA ASN A 132 15.61 -9.18 10.57
C ASN A 132 15.62 -8.00 9.60
N HIS A 133 16.12 -8.22 8.39
CA HIS A 133 16.28 -7.18 7.38
C HIS A 133 15.90 -7.74 6.01
N MET A 134 14.91 -7.12 5.38
CA MET A 134 14.50 -7.44 4.02
C MET A 134 14.39 -6.15 3.21
N ARG A 135 14.88 -6.20 1.99
CA ARG A 135 14.63 -5.15 1.00
C ARG A 135 13.50 -5.57 0.09
N LEU A 136 12.46 -4.76 0.01
CA LEU A 136 11.44 -4.88 -1.02
C LEU A 136 11.78 -3.93 -2.15
N ARG A 137 11.87 -4.42 -3.39
CA ARG A 137 12.25 -3.63 -4.55
C ARG A 137 11.12 -3.65 -5.57
N VAL A 138 10.67 -2.47 -6.01
CA VAL A 138 9.79 -2.34 -7.17
C VAL A 138 10.65 -2.08 -8.40
N GLU A 139 10.73 -3.09 -9.28
CA GLU A 139 11.44 -2.99 -10.56
C GLU A 139 10.51 -2.48 -11.66
N GLY A 140 11.01 -1.55 -12.47
CA GLY A 140 10.19 -0.92 -13.50
C GLY A 140 9.05 -0.09 -12.92
N ALA A 141 9.29 0.54 -11.76
CA ALA A 141 8.36 1.45 -11.11
C ALA A 141 7.96 2.57 -12.07
N ARG A 142 6.71 3.02 -11.98
CA ARG A 142 6.15 4.07 -12.86
C ARG A 142 5.29 5.03 -12.06
N GLY A 143 5.19 6.24 -12.58
CA GLY A 143 4.27 7.28 -12.10
C GLY A 143 4.43 7.54 -10.60
N PRO A 144 3.40 7.29 -9.77
CA PRO A 144 3.38 7.78 -8.40
C PRO A 144 4.53 7.30 -7.50
N PHE A 145 5.04 6.09 -7.74
CA PHE A 145 6.18 5.55 -6.99
C PHE A 145 7.48 6.33 -7.20
N LEU A 146 7.60 7.05 -8.32
CA LEU A 146 8.78 7.86 -8.64
C LEU A 146 8.58 9.35 -8.37
N GLU A 147 7.33 9.81 -8.30
CA GLU A 147 6.97 11.23 -8.41
C GLU A 147 6.26 11.78 -7.17
N ASN A 148 5.71 10.92 -6.30
CA ASN A 148 4.87 11.36 -5.19
C ASN A 148 5.40 10.85 -3.84
N GLN A 149 6.01 11.77 -3.07
CA GLN A 149 6.57 11.46 -1.76
C GLN A 149 5.52 10.90 -0.78
N CYS A 150 4.34 11.53 -0.68
CA CYS A 150 3.27 11.03 0.20
C CYS A 150 2.83 9.60 -0.15
N TYR A 151 2.86 9.24 -1.44
CA TYR A 151 2.54 7.90 -1.91
C TYR A 151 3.60 6.87 -1.53
N VAL A 152 4.88 7.24 -1.68
CA VAL A 152 6.02 6.41 -1.24
C VAL A 152 5.96 6.20 0.27
N GLU A 153 5.69 7.26 1.04
CA GLU A 153 5.55 7.19 2.51
C GLU A 153 4.35 6.35 2.93
N GLY A 154 3.18 6.50 2.29
CA GLY A 154 2.04 5.60 2.51
C GLY A 154 2.39 4.14 2.24
N THR A 155 3.16 3.88 1.18
CA THR A 155 3.65 2.53 0.85
C THR A 155 4.57 1.98 1.95
N CYS A 156 5.46 2.81 2.51
CA CYS A 156 6.25 2.43 3.68
C CYS A 156 5.35 2.03 4.86
N GLY A 157 4.32 2.82 5.17
CA GLY A 157 3.34 2.49 6.21
C GLY A 157 2.61 1.17 5.94
N THR A 158 2.25 0.88 4.68
CA THR A 158 1.70 -0.43 4.30
C THR A 158 2.68 -1.57 4.61
N PHE A 159 3.97 -1.42 4.29
CA PHE A 159 4.96 -2.46 4.59
C PHE A 159 5.26 -2.61 6.09
N GLU A 160 5.15 -1.55 6.89
CA GLU A 160 5.10 -1.68 8.35
C GLU A 160 3.90 -2.51 8.80
N GLY A 161 2.74 -2.32 8.17
CA GLY A 161 1.55 -3.14 8.39
C GLY A 161 1.77 -4.61 8.04
N VAL A 162 2.58 -4.90 7.01
CA VAL A 162 3.01 -6.27 6.68
C VAL A 162 3.87 -6.86 7.80
N VAL A 163 4.80 -6.08 8.39
CA VAL A 163 5.59 -6.53 9.54
C VAL A 163 4.70 -6.81 10.75
N ASP A 164 3.73 -5.93 11.03
CA ASP A 164 2.76 -6.08 12.12
C ASP A 164 1.94 -7.35 11.99
N LEU A 165 1.48 -7.64 10.78
CA LEU A 165 0.77 -8.89 10.49
C LEU A 165 1.62 -10.10 10.89
N GLY A 166 2.94 -10.03 10.68
CA GLY A 166 3.90 -11.05 11.07
C GLY A 166 4.14 -11.17 12.59
N GLY A 167 3.58 -10.29 13.40
CA GLY A 167 3.71 -10.31 14.87
C GLY A 167 4.93 -9.56 15.42
N ALA A 168 5.57 -8.69 14.62
CA ALA A 168 6.65 -7.81 15.07
C ALA A 168 6.30 -6.34 14.83
N ARG A 169 7.16 -5.43 15.28
CA ARG A 169 7.10 -4.01 14.88
C ARG A 169 8.35 -3.71 14.07
N GLY A 170 8.19 -2.96 12.99
CA GLY A 170 9.31 -2.59 12.13
C GLY A 170 9.25 -1.16 11.66
N THR A 171 10.34 -0.76 11.02
CA THR A 171 10.49 0.53 10.33
C THR A 171 10.80 0.27 8.87
N VAL A 172 10.34 1.18 8.02
CA VAL A 172 10.54 1.10 6.57
C VAL A 172 11.06 2.41 6.04
N GLU A 173 12.22 2.38 5.40
CA GLU A 173 12.84 3.51 4.72
C GLU A 173 12.81 3.28 3.20
N ALA A 174 12.50 4.32 2.43
CA ALA A 174 12.42 4.22 0.98
C ALA A 174 13.57 4.96 0.29
N HIS A 175 14.09 4.35 -0.78
CA HIS A 175 15.07 4.93 -1.68
C HIS A 175 14.51 4.90 -3.11
N VAL A 176 14.29 6.09 -3.68
CA VAL A 176 13.76 6.25 -5.04
C VAL A 176 14.89 6.55 -6.02
N ASP A 177 15.02 5.72 -7.06
CA ASP A 177 15.92 5.92 -8.19
C ASP A 177 15.07 6.11 -9.46
N VAL A 178 14.85 7.37 -9.82
CA VAL A 178 14.04 7.77 -10.99
C VAL A 178 14.69 7.32 -12.29
N ALA A 179 16.02 7.39 -12.39
CA ALA A 179 16.75 7.03 -13.60
C ALA A 179 16.67 5.53 -13.88
N ALA A 180 16.82 4.71 -12.83
CA ALA A 180 16.68 3.26 -12.91
C ALA A 180 15.23 2.78 -12.88
N LYS A 181 14.25 3.69 -12.70
CA LYS A 181 12.82 3.38 -12.50
C LYS A 181 12.63 2.34 -11.40
N ARG A 182 13.21 2.62 -10.24
CA ARG A 182 13.26 1.70 -9.10
C ARG A 182 12.88 2.41 -7.81
N VAL A 183 12.16 1.71 -6.96
CA VAL A 183 12.00 2.08 -5.55
C VAL A 183 12.43 0.90 -4.70
N GLU A 184 13.29 1.15 -3.72
CA GLU A 184 13.68 0.16 -2.72
C GLU A 184 13.12 0.57 -1.37
N PHE A 185 12.60 -0.40 -0.63
CA PHE A 185 12.10 -0.24 0.72
C PHE A 185 12.91 -1.15 1.64
N ASP A 186 13.75 -0.56 2.48
CA ASP A 186 14.52 -1.28 3.49
C ASP A 186 13.65 -1.47 4.73
N VAL A 187 13.34 -2.73 5.04
CA VAL A 187 12.41 -3.16 6.10
C VAL A 187 13.20 -3.83 7.21
N LEU A 188 13.13 -3.27 8.42
CA LEU A 188 13.79 -3.78 9.63
C LEU A 188 12.75 -4.12 10.70
N TRP A 189 12.89 -5.25 11.40
CA TRP A 189 11.97 -5.70 12.47
C TRP A 189 12.63 -6.54 13.57
#